data_AF-A0A1F9I4Y3-F1
#
_entry.id   AF-A0A1F9I4Y3-F1
#
_cell.length_a   1.000
_cell.length_b   1.000
_cell.length_c   1.000
_cell.angle_alpha   90.00
_cell.angle_beta   90.00
_cell.angle_gamma   90.00
#
_symmetry.space_group_name_H-M   'P 1'
#
loop_
_entity.id
_entity.type
_entity.pdbx_description
1 polymer ?
#
loop_
_entity_poly.entity_id
_entity_poly.type
_entity_poly.pdbx_seq_one_letter_code
_entity_poly.pdbx_strand_id
1 'polypeptide(L)' 'MRETITISLPSELKKKLTAVVKQEHTNRSDIVREALRQYFAREEFQRLRRRMLPQAERSGIFTDEDVFKKVS' A
#
# COMPACT_ATOMS: atom_id res chain seq x y z
N MET A 1 -7.73 -20.80 -2.46
CA MET A 1 -6.61 -21.76 -2.32
C MET A 1 -5.42 -21.02 -1.74
N ARG A 2 -4.56 -21.68 -0.95
CA ARG A 2 -3.33 -21.08 -0.43
C ARG A 2 -2.16 -21.48 -1.33
N GLU A 3 -1.42 -20.50 -1.79
CA GLU A 3 -0.20 -20.68 -2.60
C GLU A 3 1.01 -20.24 -1.79
N THR A 4 2.10 -20.99 -1.90
CA THR A 4 3.35 -20.72 -1.17
C THR A 4 4.34 -20.05 -2.10
N ILE A 5 4.94 -18.96 -1.65
CA ILE A 5 6.02 -18.28 -2.36
C ILE A 5 7.32 -18.42 -1.58
N THR A 6 8.39 -18.80 -2.27
CA THR A 6 9.76 -18.79 -1.73
C THR A 6 10.52 -17.66 -2.39
N ILE A 7 11.01 -16.71 -1.59
CA ILE A 7 11.70 -15.52 -2.09
C ILE A 7 13.06 -15.37 -1.42
N SER A 8 14.05 -14.91 -2.19
CA SER A 8 15.33 -14.49 -1.63
C SER A 8 15.19 -13.09 -1.03
N LEU A 9 15.75 -12.90 0.16
CA LEU A 9 15.75 -11.60 0.85
C LEU A 9 17.18 -11.22 1.23
N PRO A 10 17.58 -9.95 1.04
CA PRO A 10 18.81 -9.44 1.60
C PRO A 10 18.90 -9.72 3.11
N SER A 11 20.10 -10.03 3.59
CA SER A 11 20.33 -10.41 4.98
C SER A 11 19.85 -9.35 5.98
N GLU A 12 20.03 -8.08 5.65
CA GLU A 12 19.56 -6.95 6.45
C GLU A 12 18.03 -6.89 6.56
N LEU A 13 17.33 -7.15 5.46
CA LEU A 13 15.88 -7.12 5.43
C LEU A 13 15.29 -8.29 6.23
N LYS A 14 15.92 -9.46 6.16
CA LYS A 14 15.57 -10.62 6.99
C LYS A 14 15.75 -10.32 8.50
N LYS A 15 16.82 -9.60 8.87
CA LYS A 15 17.06 -9.17 10.26
C LYS A 15 15.97 -8.22 10.74
N LYS A 16 15.63 -7.19 9.95
CA LYS A 16 14.54 -6.26 10.25
C LYS A 16 13.21 -6.98 10.41
N LEU A 17 12.84 -7.84 9.46
CA LEU A 17 11.62 -8.64 9.53
C LEU A 17 11.56 -9.47 10.83
N THR A 18 12.67 -10.11 11.21
CA THR A 18 12.72 -10.91 12.44
C THR A 18 12.58 -10.06 13.70
N ALA A 19 13.13 -8.85 13.72
CA ALA A 19 12.99 -7.93 14.84
C ALA A 19 11.53 -7.48 15.02
N VAL A 20 10.85 -7.08 13.95
CA VAL A 20 9.44 -6.65 13.99
C VAL A 20 8.53 -7.79 14.45
N VAL A 21 8.70 -8.99 13.90
CA VAL A 21 7.96 -10.20 14.32
C VAL A 21 8.08 -10.43 15.82
N LYS A 22 9.28 -10.25 16.39
CA LYS A 22 9.52 -10.43 17.83
C LYS A 22 8.86 -9.33 18.66
N GLN A 23 8.88 -8.09 18.20
CA GLN A 23 8.31 -6.93 18.91
C GLN A 23 6.79 -6.95 18.90
N GLU A 24 6.16 -7.29 17.77
CA GLU A 24 4.71 -7.23 17.60
C GLU A 24 4.00 -8.56 17.86
N HIS A 25 4.74 -9.59 18.31
CA HIS A 25 4.21 -10.94 18.55
C HIS A 25 3.38 -11.50 17.37
N THR A 26 3.82 -11.18 16.15
CA THR A 26 3.15 -11.57 14.89
C THR A 26 3.98 -12.61 14.14
N ASN A 27 3.48 -13.13 13.01
CA ASN A 27 4.20 -14.10 12.19
C ASN A 27 4.84 -13.43 10.95
N ARG A 28 5.96 -13.98 10.47
CA ARG A 28 6.67 -13.44 9.29
C ARG A 28 5.75 -13.33 8.06
N SER A 29 4.93 -14.35 7.85
CA SER A 29 4.03 -14.40 6.70
C SER A 29 2.90 -13.38 6.79
N ASP A 30 2.49 -12.96 7.99
CA ASP A 30 1.48 -11.91 8.16
C ASP A 30 2.03 -10.55 7.77
N ILE A 31 3.24 -10.21 8.25
CA ILE A 31 3.91 -8.97 7.86
C ILE A 31 4.13 -8.92 6.34
N VAL A 32 4.62 -10.00 5.74
CA VAL A 32 4.87 -10.04 4.29
C VAL A 32 3.57 -9.90 3.50
N ARG A 33 2.50 -10.58 3.91
CA ARG A 33 1.18 -10.44 3.28
C ARG A 33 0.66 -9.01 3.39
N GLU A 34 0.80 -8.39 4.55
CA GLU A 34 0.35 -7.02 4.77
C GLU A 34 1.15 -6.00 3.96
N ALA A 35 2.47 -6.16 3.91
CA ALA A 35 3.34 -5.33 3.08
C ALA A 35 2.95 -5.43 1.59
N LEU A 36 2.64 -6.63 1.10
CA LEU A 36 2.17 -6.83 -0.27
C LEU A 36 0.81 -6.17 -0.51
N ARG A 37 -0.14 -6.29 0.42
CA ARG A 37 -1.44 -5.61 0.31
C ARG A 37 -1.27 -4.10 0.21
N GLN A 38 -0.47 -3.51 1.09
CA GLN A 38 -0.22 -2.07 1.10
C GLN A 38 0.48 -1.61 -0.19
N TYR A 39 1.44 -2.40 -0.67
CA TYR A 39 2.11 -2.13 -1.95
C TYR A 39 1.10 -2.10 -3.10
N PHE A 40 0.26 -3.14 -3.24
CA PHE A 40 -0.72 -3.20 -4.33
C PHE A 40 -1.78 -2.11 -4.22
N ALA A 41 -2.28 -1.82 -3.01
CA ALA A 41 -3.23 -0.74 -2.79
C ALA A 41 -2.66 0.63 -3.18
N ARG A 42 -1.40 0.89 -2.84
CA ARG A 42 -0.70 2.12 -3.24
C ARG A 42 -0.56 2.22 -4.77
N GLU A 43 -0.15 1.15 -5.43
CA GLU A 43 0.00 1.11 -6.89
C GLU A 43 -1.35 1.29 -7.59
N GLU A 44 -2.41 0.66 -7.09
CA GLU A 44 -3.77 0.82 -7.61
C GLU A 44 -4.28 2.26 -7.43
N PHE A 45 -4.10 2.83 -6.24
CA PHE A 45 -4.45 4.22 -5.96
C PHE A 45 -3.73 5.19 -6.91
N GLN A 46 -2.41 5.03 -7.08
CA GLN A 46 -1.65 5.88 -8.00
C GLN A 46 -2.15 5.75 -9.45
N ARG A 47 -2.47 4.53 -9.89
CA ARG A 47 -3.02 4.27 -11.23
C ARG A 47 -4.39 4.92 -11.42
N LEU A 48 -5.25 4.85 -10.41
CA LEU A 48 -6.56 5.50 -10.45
C LEU A 48 -6.40 7.02 -10.47
N ARG A 49 -5.56 7.57 -9.58
CA ARG A 49 -5.28 9.00 -9.51
C ARG A 49 -4.79 9.56 -10.84
N ARG A 50 -3.86 8.89 -11.54
CA ARG A 50 -3.39 9.33 -12.87
C ARG A 50 -4.52 9.42 -13.90
N ARG A 51 -5.52 8.54 -13.82
CA ARG A 51 -6.69 8.55 -14.73
C ARG A 51 -7.74 9.58 -14.35
N MET A 52 -7.92 9.81 -13.05
CA MET A 52 -8.98 10.68 -12.52
C MET A 52 -8.53 12.14 -12.44
N LEU A 53 -7.24 12.43 -12.24
CA LEU A 53 -6.73 13.79 -12.06
C LEU A 53 -7.09 14.73 -13.24
N PRO A 54 -6.93 14.35 -14.52
CA PRO A 54 -7.33 15.22 -15.63
C PRO A 54 -8.83 15.46 -15.74
N GLN A 55 -9.66 14.59 -15.14
CA GLN A 55 -11.11 14.75 -15.10
C GLN A 55 -11.50 15.67 -13.93
N ALA A 56 -10.84 15.50 -12.79
CA ALA A 56 -10.99 16.35 -11.62
C ALA A 56 -10.64 17.82 -11.95
N GLU A 57 -9.49 18.05 -12.61
CA GLU A 57 -9.05 19.38 -13.04
C GLU A 57 -10.07 20.05 -13.98
N ARG A 58 -10.62 19.30 -14.94
CA ARG A 58 -11.70 19.79 -15.83
C ARG A 58 -12.99 20.15 -15.09
N SER A 59 -13.21 19.58 -13.91
CA SER A 59 -14.35 19.88 -13.03
C SER A 59 -14.03 20.91 -11.92
N GLY A 60 -12.85 21.54 -12.01
CA GLY A 60 -12.40 22.57 -11.07
C GLY A 60 -11.96 22.06 -9.71
N ILE A 61 -11.61 20.77 -9.59
CA ILE A 61 -11.15 20.14 -8.34
C ILE A 61 -9.64 19.97 -8.43
N PHE A 62 -8.90 20.66 -7.55
CA PHE A 62 -7.44 20.64 -7.55
C PHE A 62 -6.85 20.20 -6.22
N THR A 63 -7.60 20.40 -5.14
CA THR A 63 -7.19 20.08 -3.77
C THR A 63 -8.16 19.11 -3.12
N ASP A 64 -7.70 18.45 -2.06
CA ASP A 64 -8.55 17.59 -1.24
C ASP A 64 -9.69 18.42 -0.59
N GLU A 65 -9.43 19.68 -0.26
CA GLU A 65 -10.43 20.62 0.25
C GLU A 65 -11.58 20.87 -0.76
N ASP A 66 -11.27 20.95 -2.06
CA ASP A 66 -12.29 21.08 -3.12
C ASP A 66 -13.17 19.82 -3.22
N VAL A 67 -12.60 18.65 -2.90
CA VAL A 67 -13.36 17.40 -2.82
C VAL A 67 -14.29 17.44 -1.61
N PHE A 68 -13.78 17.74 -0.42
CA PHE A 68 -14.59 17.78 0.81
C PHE A 68 -15.77 18.73 0.68
N LYS A 69 -15.56 19.94 0.16
CA LYS A 69 -16.64 20.91 -0.10
C LYS A 69 -17.76 20.41 -1.02
N LYS A 70 -17.50 19.39 -1.85
CA LYS A 70 -18.49 18.83 -2.79
C LYS A 70 -19.19 17.58 -2.26
N VAL A 71 -18.61 16.86 -1.30
CA VAL A 71 -19.09 15.54 -0.85
C VAL A 71 -19.45 15.47 0.64
N SER A 72 -19.17 16.52 1.40
CA SER A 72 -19.48 16.67 2.83
C SER A 72 -20.32 17.92 3.05
#